data_AF-J3KVA6-F1
#
_entry.id   AF-J3KVA6-F1
#
_cell.length_a   1.000
_cell.length_b   1.000
_cell.length_c   1.000
_cell.angle_alpha   90.00
_cell.angle_beta   90.00
_cell.angle_gamma   90.00
#
_symmetry.space_group_name_H-M   'P 1'
#
loop_
_entity.id
_entity.type
_entity.pdbx_description
1 polymer ?
#
loop_
_entity_poly.entity_id
_entity_poly.type
_entity_poly.pdbx_seq_one_letter_code
_entity_poly.pdbx_strand_id
1 'polypeptide(L)'
;GERPLFDVVHATQTLIPGTGGAIRGLLREAGLRDMLDSAGVDISDVDRNAMFWAVHPGGRAILDKVEAALGLKPEKTGASRKVLAEYGNMGSACA
;
A
#
# COMPACT_ATOMS: atom_id res chain seq x y z
N GLY A 1 -19.33 8.88 -24.57
CA GLY A 1 -18.48 9.63 -23.63
C GLY A 1 -17.89 8.64 -22.65
N GLU A 2 -16.63 8.84 -22.27
CA GLU A 2 -15.96 8.03 -21.25
C GLU A 2 -16.63 8.23 -19.88
N ARG A 3 -16.72 7.15 -19.08
CA ARG A 3 -17.21 7.18 -17.71
C ARG A 3 -16.08 6.73 -16.77
N PRO A 4 -15.70 7.54 -15.77
CA PRO A 4 -14.62 7.17 -14.86
C PRO A 4 -15.01 5.93 -14.06
N LEU A 5 -14.02 5.05 -13.81
CA LEU A 5 -14.18 3.91 -12.92
C LEU A 5 -13.96 4.29 -11.45
N PHE A 6 -13.08 5.26 -11.21
CA PHE A 6 -12.73 5.80 -9.88
C PHE A 6 -12.40 7.29 -9.99
N ASP A 7 -12.67 8.03 -8.92
CA ASP A 7 -12.28 9.44 -8.77
C ASP A 7 -11.18 9.56 -7.69
N VAL A 8 -10.17 10.40 -7.94
CA VAL A 8 -9.13 10.69 -6.96
C VAL A 8 -9.59 11.81 -6.05
N VAL A 9 -9.73 11.52 -4.75
CA VAL A 9 -10.17 12.50 -3.75
C VAL A 9 -8.99 13.17 -3.05
N HIS A 10 -7.87 12.46 -2.88
CA HIS A 10 -6.67 12.96 -2.20
C HIS A 10 -5.40 12.23 -2.68
N ALA A 11 -4.25 12.91 -2.64
CA ALA A 11 -2.93 12.33 -2.89
C ALA A 11 -1.87 13.01 -2.02
N THR A 12 -0.98 12.21 -1.43
CA THR A 12 0.13 12.66 -0.57
C THR A 12 1.42 11.91 -0.92
N GLN A 13 2.57 12.40 -0.42
CA GLN A 13 3.84 11.70 -0.46
C GLN A 13 4.63 12.00 0.80
N THR A 14 5.24 10.98 1.41
CA THR A 14 6.14 11.14 2.55
C THR A 14 7.42 10.34 2.39
N LEU A 15 8.45 10.71 3.16
CA LEU A 15 9.66 9.93 3.35
C LEU A 15 9.67 9.41 4.79
N ILE A 16 9.81 8.10 4.96
CA ILE A 16 9.82 7.49 6.29
C ILE A 16 11.13 7.91 7.00
N PRO A 17 11.06 8.51 8.20
CA PRO A 17 12.25 8.90 8.94
C PRO A 17 13.17 7.70 9.19
N GLY A 18 14.49 7.91 9.05
CA GLY A 18 15.49 6.85 9.28
C GLY A 18 15.60 5.79 8.17
N THR A 19 14.86 5.92 7.05
CA THR A 19 14.94 4.97 5.92
C THR A 19 15.76 5.49 4.73
N GLY A 20 16.61 6.49 4.94
CA GLY A 20 17.53 6.99 3.91
C GLY A 20 18.42 5.85 3.38
N GLY A 21 18.31 5.54 2.09
CA GLY A 21 19.06 4.44 1.47
C GLY A 21 18.43 3.04 1.62
N ALA A 22 17.25 2.91 2.23
CA ALA A 22 16.52 1.63 2.28
C ALA A 22 16.24 1.04 0.88
N ILE A 23 16.13 1.91 -0.13
CA ILE A 23 16.04 1.57 -1.55
C ILE A 23 17.33 2.03 -2.28
N ARG A 24 18.51 1.71 -1.74
CA ARG A 24 19.80 1.84 -2.45
C ARG A 24 20.59 0.52 -2.59
N GLY A 25 20.13 -0.56 -1.96
CA GLY A 25 20.72 -1.89 -2.05
C GLY A 25 20.39 -2.69 -0.79
N LEU A 26 19.72 -3.83 -0.94
CA LEU A 26 19.13 -4.70 0.09
C LEU A 26 17.81 -4.20 0.72
N LEU A 27 16.73 -4.79 0.22
CA LEU A 27 15.37 -4.78 0.74
C LEU A 27 15.34 -5.07 2.25
N ARG A 28 15.02 -4.07 3.08
CA ARG A 28 14.48 -4.29 4.43
C ARG A 28 13.28 -3.39 4.70
N GLU A 29 12.31 -3.96 5.40
CA GLU A 29 11.00 -3.38 5.69
C GLU A 29 11.07 -2.28 6.76
N ALA A 30 10.52 -1.11 6.44
CA ALA A 30 10.24 -0.06 7.42
C ALA A 30 8.95 0.71 7.07
N GLY A 31 8.12 0.95 8.10
CA GLY A 31 7.38 2.20 8.33
C GLY A 31 6.05 2.48 7.62
N LEU A 32 5.09 1.54 7.58
CA LEU A 32 3.76 1.81 7.01
C LEU A 32 2.88 2.77 7.85
N ARG A 33 3.06 2.79 9.18
CA ARG A 33 2.20 3.59 10.07
C ARG A 33 2.40 5.09 9.86
N ASP A 34 3.66 5.53 9.78
CA ASP A 34 4.00 6.93 9.55
C ASP A 34 3.51 7.46 8.19
N MET A 35 3.34 6.57 7.19
CA MET A 35 2.82 6.93 5.88
C MET A 35 1.33 7.33 5.94
N LEU A 36 0.53 6.65 6.75
CA LEU A 36 -0.90 6.96 6.87
C LEU A 36 -1.13 8.27 7.62
N ASP A 37 -0.37 8.53 8.67
CA ASP A 37 -0.48 9.79 9.44
C ASP A 37 -0.10 11.01 8.59
N SER A 38 0.88 10.85 7.70
CA SER A 38 1.32 11.91 6.76
C SER A 38 0.35 12.19 5.61
N ALA A 39 -0.66 11.35 5.42
CA ALA A 39 -1.63 11.49 4.33
C ALA A 39 -2.69 12.55 4.58
N GLY A 40 -2.80 13.09 5.80
CA GLY A 40 -3.86 14.05 6.13
C GLY A 40 -5.28 13.48 5.97
N VAL A 41 -5.40 12.16 5.77
CA VAL A 41 -6.66 11.42 5.73
C VAL A 41 -6.76 10.66 7.04
N ASP A 42 -7.64 11.14 7.91
CA ASP A 42 -7.93 10.44 9.15
C ASP A 42 -8.81 9.22 8.88
N ILE A 43 -8.21 8.03 8.94
CA ILE A 43 -8.91 6.75 8.83
C ILE A 43 -9.09 6.08 10.20
N SER A 44 -8.90 6.81 11.31
CA SER A 44 -8.99 6.26 12.66
C SER A 44 -10.40 5.81 13.02
N ASP A 45 -11.42 6.54 12.57
CA ASP A 45 -12.84 6.26 12.82
C ASP A 45 -13.52 5.41 11.73
N VAL A 46 -12.78 4.93 10.73
CA VAL A 46 -13.33 4.14 9.62
C VAL A 46 -12.98 2.67 9.77
N ASP A 47 -13.96 1.77 9.56
CA ASP A 47 -13.66 0.35 9.40
C ASP A 47 -12.80 0.12 8.14
N ARG A 48 -11.51 -0.11 8.37
CA ARG A 48 -10.51 -0.36 7.32
C ARG A 48 -10.85 -1.55 6.43
N ASN A 49 -11.63 -2.51 6.93
CA ASN A 49 -12.04 -3.69 6.16
C ASN A 49 -13.28 -3.44 5.30
N ALA A 50 -14.01 -2.33 5.52
CA ALA A 50 -15.10 -1.89 4.65
C ALA A 50 -14.58 -1.20 3.36
N MET A 51 -13.35 -0.67 3.36
CA MET A 51 -12.74 0.02 2.21
C MET A 51 -12.03 -0.95 1.25
N PHE A 52 -11.89 -0.61 -0.03
CA PHE A 52 -11.00 -1.35 -0.93
C PHE A 52 -9.54 -0.90 -0.75
N TRP A 53 -8.58 -1.79 -1.05
CA TRP A 53 -7.16 -1.51 -0.91
C TRP A 53 -6.42 -1.88 -2.20
N ALA A 54 -5.60 -0.95 -2.69
CA ALA A 54 -4.63 -1.18 -3.75
C ALA A 54 -3.25 -0.90 -3.15
N VAL A 55 -2.45 -1.94 -2.95
CA VAL A 55 -1.12 -1.86 -2.34
C VAL A 55 -0.09 -2.29 -3.36
N HIS A 56 0.95 -1.47 -3.57
CA HIS A 56 2.05 -1.84 -4.45
C HIS A 56 2.71 -3.15 -3.95
N PRO A 57 2.68 -4.23 -4.74
CA PRO A 57 3.19 -5.53 -4.35
C PRO A 57 4.69 -5.65 -4.63
N GLY A 58 5.53 -4.86 -3.96
CA GLY A 58 6.99 -4.92 -4.15
C GLY A 58 7.60 -6.28 -3.75
N GLY A 59 6.88 -7.05 -2.92
CA GLY A 59 7.19 -8.42 -2.50
C GLY A 59 6.16 -8.93 -1.48
N ARG A 60 6.15 -10.23 -1.19
CA ARG A 60 5.17 -10.85 -0.26
C ARG A 60 5.22 -10.23 1.14
N ALA A 61 6.43 -10.02 1.67
CA ALA A 61 6.65 -9.48 3.00
C ALA A 61 6.03 -8.08 3.20
N ILE A 62 6.03 -7.25 2.15
CA ILE A 62 5.37 -5.93 2.17
C ILE A 62 3.87 -6.08 2.40
N LEU A 63 3.20 -6.97 1.65
CA LEU A 63 1.77 -7.20 1.79
C LEU A 63 1.42 -7.77 3.18
N ASP A 64 2.23 -8.71 3.67
CA ASP A 64 2.04 -9.31 4.99
C ASP A 64 2.17 -8.26 6.11
N LYS A 65 3.19 -7.39 6.03
CA LYS A 65 3.34 -6.28 6.99
C LYS A 65 2.25 -5.24 6.90
N VAL A 66 1.74 -4.97 5.70
CA VAL A 66 0.60 -4.05 5.52
C VAL A 66 -0.65 -4.58 6.18
N GLU A 67 -0.99 -5.85 5.94
CA GLU A 67 -2.12 -6.50 6.60
C GLU A 67 -1.98 -6.46 8.13
N ALA A 68 -0.82 -6.86 8.65
CA ALA A 68 -0.57 -6.89 10.09
C ALA A 68 -0.59 -5.50 10.74
N ALA A 69 0.01 -4.50 10.10
CA ALA A 69 0.10 -3.15 10.67
C ALA A 69 -1.27 -2.46 10.73
N LEU A 70 -2.17 -2.77 9.79
CA LEU A 70 -3.47 -2.12 9.63
C LEU A 70 -4.65 -2.96 10.11
N GLY A 71 -4.45 -4.24 10.41
CA GLY A 71 -5.50 -5.18 10.79
C GLY A 71 -6.42 -5.54 9.63
N LEU A 72 -5.87 -5.68 8.42
CA LEU A 72 -6.65 -6.04 7.24
C LEU A 72 -6.90 -7.54 7.18
N LYS A 73 -8.11 -7.93 6.78
CA LYS A 73 -8.40 -9.31 6.41
C LYS A 73 -7.65 -9.69 5.11
N PRO A 74 -7.26 -10.96 4.92
CA PRO A 74 -6.46 -11.37 3.76
C PRO A 74 -7.09 -11.01 2.40
N GLU A 75 -8.43 -10.97 2.32
CA GLU A 75 -9.13 -10.66 1.07
C GLU A 75 -8.89 -9.20 0.62
N LYS A 76 -8.53 -8.31 1.55
CA LYS A 76 -8.34 -6.87 1.25
C LYS A 76 -7.14 -6.62 0.36
N THR A 77 -6.10 -7.46 0.43
CA THR A 77 -4.93 -7.36 -0.46
C THR A 77 -4.97 -8.39 -1.60
N GLY A 78 -6.08 -9.13 -1.75
CA GLY A 78 -6.19 -10.23 -2.70
C GLY A 78 -5.86 -9.84 -4.14
N ALA A 79 -6.28 -8.64 -4.57
CA ALA A 79 -5.95 -8.11 -5.89
C ALA A 79 -4.44 -7.89 -6.06
N SER A 80 -3.78 -7.22 -5.10
CA SER A 80 -2.32 -7.03 -5.09
C SER A 80 -1.54 -8.35 -5.05
N ARG A 81 -2.01 -9.31 -4.25
CA ARG A 81 -1.42 -10.66 -4.18
C ARG A 81 -1.53 -11.39 -5.52
N LYS A 82 -2.66 -11.26 -6.21
CA LYS A 82 -2.87 -11.83 -7.55
C LYS A 82 -1.91 -11.22 -8.58
N VAL A 83 -1.77 -9.89 -8.61
CA VAL A 83 -0.80 -9.21 -9.48
C VAL A 83 0.62 -9.71 -9.24
N LEU A 84 1.03 -9.83 -7.96
CA LEU A 84 2.35 -10.37 -7.61
C LEU A 84 2.54 -11.81 -8.09
N ALA A 85 1.52 -12.65 -7.95
CA ALA A 85 1.59 -14.07 -8.29
C ALA A 85 1.65 -14.30 -9.80
N GLU A 86 0.92 -13.51 -10.58
CA GLU A 86 0.81 -13.67 -12.04
C GLU A 86 1.90 -12.93 -12.80
N TYR A 87 2.36 -11.79 -12.29
CA TYR A 87 3.24 -10.88 -13.03
C TYR A 87 4.52 -10.49 -12.29
N GLY A 88 4.65 -10.84 -11.01
CA GLY A 88 5.78 -10.41 -10.19
C GLY A 88 5.74 -8.93 -9.85
N ASN A 89 6.87 -8.39 -9.40
CA ASN A 89 7.04 -6.95 -9.18
C ASN A 89 7.40 -6.27 -10.52
N MET A 90 6.43 -5.56 -11.11
CA MET A 90 6.59 -4.80 -12.35
C MET A 90 6.91 -3.31 -12.12
N GLY A 91 7.34 -2.92 -10.92
CA GLY A 91 7.59 -1.52 -10.58
C GLY A 91 6.31 -0.69 -10.58
N SER A 92 6.34 0.48 -11.24
CA SER A 92 5.23 1.44 -11.22
C SER A 92 3.93 0.93 -11.82
N ALA A 93 3.98 -0.08 -12.70
CA ALA A 93 2.78 -0.64 -13.35
C ALA A 93 1.89 -1.48 -12.40
N CYS A 94 2.37 -1.80 -11.19
CA CYS A 94 1.58 -2.53 -10.20
C CYS A 94 0.74 -1.63 -9.26
N ALA A 95 0.94 -0.31 -9.30
CA ALA A 95 0.33 0.65 -8.38
C ALA A 95 -0.87 1.36 -9.00
#